data_AF-A0A1M5YYC3-F1
#
_entry.id   AF-A0A1M5YYC3-F1
#
_cell.length_a   1.000
_cell.length_b   1.000
_cell.length_c   1.000
_cell.angle_alpha   90.00
_cell.angle_beta   90.00
_cell.angle_gamma   90.00
#
_symmetry.space_group_name_H-M   'P 1'
#
loop_
_entity.id
_entity.type
_entity.pdbx_description
1 polymer ?
#
loop_
_entity_poly.entity_id
_entity_poly.type
_entity_poly.pdbx_seq_one_letter_code
_entity_poly.pdbx_strand_id
1 'polypeptide(L)'
;MLHGKKIIVFGASENGLYACKYLSKNNEVLFVCDNSEMKWWNRLGDYDVRPPQKILERKDAIVVIALVKRYNEVAFQLYGMGINNIWHFAQYLNLVSRKREFVLRKLPREVPVYIFDKLEKIDSTSNKSVHSYTKNVLICANYFPPIGGSGVQRALKFAKYLSKFGYTPIVVTKGNCETILPIDLSFLDEIKDVKIIRIQEKPYYPEEVSFDDIKLFSNLLYSIGLDRKWIEDYFTILRDKWEFLPDNDVTWFFDCAKEIEKLVDFNNISIVFSTIGPYSSALFGAYIKLKYGIKWVLDYRDPWCLDDDTMKLFYSFRMGRRDFEKKMEVALLNNADYVTSIAEVICKNFLDIIPTIRTKCITNGYDEEDFCVKINDCDESKTFKLVHNGSFYSHFEICPLLELVNELIDEGKVNANNFQFVFNGSDPTKIDGLVDLDKYDIVSFSGYLPHSESIKTILKANVLVIFGAYGKGAYLIYSGKVFEYLRTGVPILSISSPYGVHYEMIEKHDRGITATMKDKEKIKSFIVEKYNAWQKDGLSQIKEPDDYVRSFSREGLTKQLAEVFDEVLEIE
;
A
#
# COMPACT_ATOMS: atom_id res chain seq x y z
N MET A 1 22.62 -11.65 24.11
CA MET A 1 22.35 -11.85 22.65
C MET A 1 23.58 -12.51 22.04
N LEU A 2 23.41 -13.25 20.94
CA LEU A 2 24.41 -14.14 20.34
C LEU A 2 25.84 -13.55 20.38
N HIS A 3 26.75 -14.24 21.08
CA HIS A 3 28.17 -13.86 21.15
C HIS A 3 29.02 -15.11 20.94
N GLY A 4 30.05 -15.01 20.11
CA GLY A 4 30.92 -16.13 19.75
C GLY A 4 30.19 -17.27 19.04
N LYS A 5 29.07 -16.99 18.34
CA LYS A 5 28.31 -18.01 17.60
C LYS A 5 28.67 -18.00 16.13
N LYS A 6 28.45 -19.14 15.48
CA LYS A 6 28.49 -19.29 14.04
C LYS A 6 27.10 -19.02 13.48
N ILE A 7 27.00 -18.12 12.51
CA ILE A 7 25.75 -17.61 11.97
C ILE A 7 25.68 -17.91 10.47
N ILE A 8 24.53 -18.38 10.01
CA ILE A 8 24.15 -18.38 8.61
C ILE A 8 23.01 -17.38 8.46
N VAL A 9 23.13 -16.41 7.57
CA VAL A 9 22.05 -15.43 7.33
C VAL A 9 21.19 -15.90 6.17
N PHE A 10 19.88 -15.96 6.35
CA PHE A 10 18.92 -16.37 5.31
C PHE A 10 18.21 -15.13 4.73
N GLY A 11 18.47 -14.84 3.46
CA GLY A 11 17.92 -13.73 2.68
C GLY A 11 19.01 -12.87 2.07
N ALA A 12 19.35 -13.09 0.79
CA ALA A 12 20.35 -12.30 0.07
C ALA A 12 19.71 -11.01 -0.47
N SER A 13 19.54 -10.04 0.42
CA SER A 13 18.98 -8.71 0.15
C SER A 13 19.78 -7.63 0.90
N GLU A 14 19.41 -6.36 0.72
CA GLU A 14 19.99 -5.27 1.51
C GLU A 14 19.80 -5.50 3.03
N ASN A 15 18.63 -6.01 3.44
CA ASN A 15 18.36 -6.36 4.84
C ASN A 15 19.26 -7.50 5.32
N GLY A 16 19.52 -8.48 4.46
CA GLY A 16 20.50 -9.54 4.72
C GLY A 16 21.91 -9.00 4.93
N LEU A 17 22.33 -8.04 4.12
CA LEU A 17 23.64 -7.39 4.27
C LEU A 17 23.73 -6.60 5.58
N TYR A 18 22.68 -5.88 5.97
CA TYR A 18 22.62 -5.24 7.29
C TYR A 18 22.69 -6.24 8.44
N ALA A 19 21.95 -7.36 8.34
CA ALA A 19 22.01 -8.44 9.32
C ALA A 19 23.44 -8.99 9.45
N CYS A 20 24.12 -9.27 8.34
CA CYS A 20 25.50 -9.72 8.34
C CYS A 20 26.43 -8.71 9.03
N LYS A 21 26.36 -7.42 8.67
CA LYS A 21 27.18 -6.35 9.27
C LYS A 21 26.90 -6.16 10.76
N TYR A 22 25.65 -6.34 11.19
CA TYR A 22 25.26 -6.23 12.59
C TYR A 22 25.77 -7.42 13.41
N LEU A 23 25.57 -8.64 12.90
CA LEU A 23 25.87 -9.89 13.59
C LEU A 23 27.37 -10.17 13.63
N SER A 24 28.12 -9.79 12.59
CA SER A 24 29.57 -10.02 12.49
C SER A 24 30.39 -9.27 13.53
N LYS A 25 29.83 -8.23 14.18
CA LYS A 25 30.48 -7.51 15.29
C LYS A 25 30.84 -8.42 16.47
N ASN A 26 30.09 -9.49 16.67
CA ASN A 26 30.20 -10.36 17.84
C ASN A 26 30.15 -11.86 17.50
N ASN A 27 30.03 -12.22 16.21
CA ASN A 27 29.78 -13.58 15.75
C ASN A 27 30.50 -13.86 14.43
N GLU A 28 30.72 -15.12 14.11
CA GLU A 28 31.27 -15.57 12.83
C GLU A 28 30.12 -15.79 11.84
N VAL A 29 29.98 -14.91 10.84
CA VAL A 29 29.00 -15.10 9.75
C VAL A 29 29.63 -15.97 8.66
N LEU A 30 29.13 -17.19 8.51
CA LEU A 30 29.72 -18.22 7.65
C LEU A 30 29.43 -17.99 6.16
N PHE A 31 28.16 -17.76 5.83
CA PHE A 31 27.66 -17.50 4.48
C PHE A 31 26.22 -17.00 4.56
N VAL A 32 25.71 -16.52 3.42
CA VAL A 32 24.31 -16.14 3.22
C VAL A 32 23.59 -17.23 2.43
N CYS A 33 22.32 -17.47 2.71
CA CYS A 33 21.45 -18.34 1.91
C CYS A 33 20.31 -17.56 1.28
N ASP A 34 19.84 -18.00 0.11
CA ASP A 34 18.64 -17.46 -0.53
C ASP A 34 17.97 -18.55 -1.37
N ASN A 35 16.65 -18.46 -1.57
CA ASN A 35 15.89 -19.41 -2.39
C ASN A 35 16.06 -19.16 -3.89
N SER A 36 16.54 -17.98 -4.30
CA SER A 36 16.75 -17.64 -5.70
C SER A 36 18.02 -18.30 -6.25
N GLU A 37 17.87 -19.24 -7.18
CA GLU A 37 18.98 -19.93 -7.83
C GLU A 37 19.94 -18.96 -8.53
N MET A 38 19.40 -17.89 -9.10
CA MET A 38 20.17 -16.82 -9.76
C MET A 38 21.15 -16.11 -8.81
N LYS A 39 20.90 -16.16 -7.51
CA LYS A 39 21.79 -15.56 -6.50
C LYS A 39 22.86 -16.52 -5.99
N TRP A 40 22.74 -17.82 -6.24
CA TRP A 40 23.68 -18.80 -5.69
C TRP A 40 25.07 -18.60 -6.27
N TRP A 41 26.07 -18.77 -5.42
CA TRP A 41 27.50 -18.62 -5.71
C TRP A 41 27.94 -17.19 -6.06
N ASN A 42 27.02 -16.22 -6.03
CA ASN A 42 27.34 -14.80 -6.04
C ASN A 42 27.74 -14.30 -4.64
N ARG A 43 28.14 -13.04 -4.56
CA ARG A 43 28.47 -12.38 -3.29
C ARG A 43 27.42 -11.35 -2.88
N LEU A 44 27.14 -11.32 -1.58
CA LEU A 44 26.44 -10.22 -0.92
C LEU A 44 27.44 -9.47 -0.04
N GLY A 45 28.02 -8.39 -0.57
CA GLY A 45 29.18 -7.75 0.07
C GLY A 45 30.34 -8.74 0.15
N ASP A 46 30.83 -9.02 1.35
CA ASP A 46 31.95 -9.93 1.60
C ASP A 46 31.53 -11.40 1.80
N TYR A 47 30.24 -11.72 1.68
CA TYR A 47 29.70 -13.03 2.03
C TYR A 47 29.24 -13.81 0.79
N ASP A 48 29.64 -15.08 0.69
CA ASP A 48 29.14 -15.99 -0.34
C ASP A 48 27.65 -16.27 -0.14
N VAL A 49 26.88 -16.23 -1.23
CA VAL A 49 25.49 -16.67 -1.24
C VAL A 49 25.43 -18.13 -1.67
N ARG A 50 24.74 -18.99 -0.90
CA ARG A 50 24.71 -20.44 -1.09
C ARG A 50 23.28 -20.99 -1.11
N PRO A 51 23.04 -22.15 -1.75
CA PRO A 51 21.74 -22.80 -1.71
C PRO A 51 21.33 -23.20 -0.27
N PRO A 52 20.03 -23.16 0.08
CA PRO A 52 19.53 -23.51 1.42
C PRO A 52 19.97 -24.89 1.93
N GLN A 53 20.20 -25.85 1.03
CA GLN A 53 20.66 -27.20 1.37
C GLN A 53 22.03 -27.18 2.09
N LYS A 54 22.86 -26.16 1.83
CA LYS A 54 24.18 -26.00 2.49
C LYS A 54 24.08 -25.73 3.99
N ILE A 55 22.91 -25.33 4.48
CA ILE A 55 22.67 -25.18 5.92
C ILE A 55 22.82 -26.52 6.65
N LEU A 56 22.44 -27.63 5.99
CA LEU A 56 22.51 -28.98 6.58
C LEU A 56 23.94 -29.45 6.86
N GLU A 57 24.94 -28.87 6.19
CA GLU A 57 26.36 -29.15 6.41
C GLU A 57 26.87 -28.49 7.70
N ARG A 58 26.11 -27.53 8.25
CA ARG A 58 26.50 -26.67 9.39
C ARG A 58 25.38 -26.59 10.42
N LYS A 59 24.90 -27.74 10.89
CA LYS A 59 23.88 -27.82 11.98
C LYS A 59 24.34 -27.22 13.31
N ASP A 60 25.65 -26.94 13.46
CA ASP A 60 26.24 -26.22 14.58
C ASP A 60 25.95 -24.70 14.55
N ALA A 61 25.59 -24.17 13.37
CA ALA A 61 25.34 -22.76 13.18
C ALA A 61 23.90 -22.36 13.54
N ILE A 62 23.75 -21.10 13.92
CA ILE A 62 22.46 -20.45 14.12
C ILE A 62 22.03 -19.88 12.78
N VAL A 63 20.81 -20.17 12.35
CA VAL A 63 20.24 -19.58 11.15
C VAL A 63 19.50 -18.32 11.53
N VAL A 64 19.91 -17.17 11.01
CA VAL A 64 19.24 -15.89 11.21
C VAL A 64 18.54 -15.50 9.92
N ILE A 65 17.22 -15.60 9.90
CA ILE A 65 16.37 -15.14 8.80
C ILE A 65 16.36 -13.60 8.82
N ALA A 66 16.73 -12.98 7.71
CA ALA A 66 16.78 -11.54 7.52
C ALA A 66 15.82 -11.12 6.39
N LEU A 67 14.60 -11.62 6.44
CA LEU A 67 13.53 -11.34 5.49
C LEU A 67 12.45 -10.52 6.17
N VAL A 68 12.06 -9.37 5.59
CA VAL A 68 11.01 -8.54 6.20
C VAL A 68 9.63 -9.20 6.07
N LYS A 69 9.38 -9.91 4.97
CA LYS A 69 8.13 -10.67 4.76
C LYS A 69 8.43 -12.16 4.64
N ARG A 70 7.43 -13.00 4.97
CA ARG A 70 7.46 -14.46 4.81
C ARG A 70 8.57 -15.17 5.61
N TYR A 71 9.12 -14.53 6.63
CA TYR A 71 10.11 -15.16 7.52
C TYR A 71 9.54 -16.40 8.21
N ASN A 72 8.24 -16.41 8.53
CA ASN A 72 7.52 -17.56 9.10
C ASN A 72 7.50 -18.77 8.16
N GLU A 73 7.25 -18.57 6.86
CA GLU A 73 7.26 -19.66 5.89
C GLU A 73 8.65 -20.29 5.76
N VAL A 74 9.69 -19.45 5.74
CA VAL A 74 11.09 -19.90 5.71
C VAL A 74 11.44 -20.64 7.00
N ALA A 75 11.04 -20.11 8.16
CA ALA A 75 11.27 -20.78 9.44
C ALA A 75 10.62 -22.17 9.48
N PHE A 76 9.37 -22.29 9.04
CA PHE A 76 8.66 -23.56 8.96
C PHE A 76 9.38 -24.58 8.06
N GLN A 77 9.86 -24.15 6.88
CA GLN A 77 10.64 -25.00 5.97
C GLN A 77 11.95 -25.49 6.63
N LEU A 78 12.68 -24.57 7.27
CA LEU A 78 13.92 -24.89 7.95
C LEU A 78 13.70 -25.84 9.14
N TYR A 79 12.62 -25.68 9.91
CA TYR A 79 12.23 -26.65 10.93
C TYR A 79 11.93 -28.02 10.34
N GLY A 80 11.23 -28.09 9.20
CA GLY A 80 11.00 -29.33 8.45
C GLY A 80 12.29 -30.01 7.97
N MET A 81 13.35 -29.23 7.72
CA MET A 81 14.70 -29.73 7.41
C MET A 81 15.50 -30.17 8.65
N GLY A 82 14.92 -30.07 9.85
CA GLY A 82 15.57 -30.44 11.12
C GLY A 82 16.50 -29.36 11.69
N ILE A 83 16.37 -28.11 11.24
CA ILE A 83 17.14 -26.97 11.75
C ILE A 83 16.36 -26.36 12.92
N ASN A 84 16.94 -26.38 14.12
CA ASN A 84 16.22 -26.02 15.35
C ASN A 84 16.61 -24.68 15.98
N ASN A 85 17.73 -24.07 15.55
CA ASN A 85 18.22 -22.82 16.11
C ASN A 85 18.04 -21.67 15.12
N ILE A 86 16.78 -21.31 14.92
CA ILE A 86 16.36 -20.28 13.96
C ILE A 86 16.06 -18.99 14.71
N TRP A 87 16.58 -17.90 14.19
CA TRP A 87 16.36 -16.56 14.68
C TRP A 87 15.83 -15.68 13.55
N HIS A 88 15.08 -14.64 13.88
CA HIS A 88 14.65 -13.60 12.96
C HIS A 88 15.38 -12.30 13.31
N PHE A 89 15.90 -11.64 12.28
CA PHE A 89 16.46 -10.29 12.34
C PHE A 89 15.51 -9.34 11.61
N ALA A 90 14.83 -8.50 12.39
CA ALA A 90 13.93 -7.49 11.91
C ALA A 90 14.52 -6.09 12.13
N GLN A 91 14.24 -5.19 11.21
CA GLN A 91 14.56 -3.77 11.31
C GLN A 91 13.26 -2.98 11.20
N TYR A 92 13.08 -2.00 12.09
CA TYR A 92 11.94 -1.10 12.08
C TYR A 92 12.41 0.34 12.24
N LEU A 93 11.62 1.26 11.69
CA LEU A 93 11.81 2.69 11.87
C LEU A 93 10.83 3.18 12.92
N ASN A 94 11.37 3.79 13.98
CA ASN A 94 10.55 4.52 14.91
C ASN A 94 10.16 5.86 14.27
N LEU A 95 8.87 6.06 13.99
CA LEU A 95 8.40 7.23 13.23
C LEU A 95 8.46 8.51 14.06
N VAL A 96 8.54 8.38 15.38
CA VAL A 96 8.69 9.51 16.31
C VAL A 96 10.16 9.90 16.45
N SER A 97 11.03 8.95 16.82
CA SER A 97 12.45 9.21 17.05
C SER A 97 13.29 9.27 15.78
N ARG A 98 12.76 8.76 14.67
CA ARG A 98 13.41 8.61 13.36
C ARG A 98 14.67 7.75 13.39
N LYS A 99 14.83 6.94 14.43
CA LYS A 99 15.94 5.99 14.56
C LYS A 99 15.52 4.63 14.05
N ARG A 100 16.45 3.97 13.34
CA ARG A 100 16.30 2.55 13.02
C ARG A 100 16.63 1.74 14.26
N GLU A 101 15.72 0.86 14.61
CA GLU A 101 15.85 -0.08 15.70
C GLU A 101 15.90 -1.50 15.12
N PHE A 102 16.62 -2.39 15.81
CA PHE A 102 16.86 -3.75 15.35
C PHE A 102 16.40 -4.72 16.42
N VAL A 103 15.69 -5.76 15.99
CA VAL A 103 15.30 -6.87 16.85
C VAL A 103 15.90 -8.15 16.30
N LEU A 104 16.63 -8.85 17.17
CA LEU A 104 17.17 -10.17 16.92
C LEU A 104 16.51 -11.14 17.89
N ARG A 105 15.76 -12.09 17.36
CA ARG A 105 14.89 -12.94 18.17
C ARG A 105 15.00 -14.40 17.78
N LYS A 106 14.99 -15.31 18.75
CA LYS A 106 14.83 -16.75 18.49
C LYS A 106 13.38 -17.06 18.14
N LEU A 107 13.13 -17.69 17.00
CA LEU A 107 11.79 -18.15 16.64
C LEU A 107 11.45 -19.42 17.44
N PRO A 108 10.22 -19.59 17.92
CA PRO A 108 9.79 -20.83 18.56
C PRO A 108 9.67 -21.94 17.49
N ARG A 109 9.39 -23.18 17.91
CA ARG A 109 9.10 -24.29 17.00
C ARG A 109 7.61 -24.43 16.68
N GLU A 110 6.75 -23.87 17.53
CA GLU A 110 5.29 -23.98 17.47
C GLU A 110 4.69 -22.61 17.83
N VAL A 111 3.54 -22.27 17.24
CA VAL A 111 2.74 -21.11 17.65
C VAL A 111 1.67 -21.57 18.65
N PRO A 112 1.55 -20.93 19.82
CA PRO A 112 0.46 -21.18 20.74
C PRO A 112 -0.88 -20.96 20.03
N VAL A 113 -1.73 -21.97 20.08
CA VAL A 113 -3.12 -21.88 19.60
C VAL A 113 -4.04 -22.19 20.75
N TYR A 114 -4.87 -21.22 21.10
CA TYR A 114 -5.84 -21.33 22.18
C TYR A 114 -7.19 -21.80 21.64
N ILE A 115 -7.75 -22.83 22.27
CA ILE A 115 -9.13 -23.26 22.04
C ILE A 115 -9.97 -22.60 23.13
N PHE A 116 -11.04 -21.92 22.73
CA PHE A 116 -11.92 -21.22 23.67
C PHE A 116 -13.11 -22.11 24.05
N ASP A 117 -13.33 -22.31 25.34
CA ASP A 117 -14.51 -23.02 25.83
C ASP A 117 -15.79 -22.22 25.52
N LYS A 118 -15.71 -20.88 25.59
CA LYS A 118 -16.83 -19.96 25.38
C LYS A 118 -16.39 -18.70 24.62
N LEU A 119 -17.17 -18.33 23.61
CA LEU A 119 -17.09 -17.04 22.91
C LEU A 119 -18.13 -16.09 23.50
N GLU A 120 -17.77 -14.81 23.63
CA GLU A 120 -18.63 -13.79 24.22
C GLU A 120 -18.76 -12.61 23.26
N LYS A 121 -19.96 -12.04 23.18
CA LYS A 121 -20.14 -10.80 22.43
C LYS A 121 -19.45 -9.66 23.17
N ILE A 122 -18.91 -8.69 22.44
CA ILE A 122 -18.38 -7.46 22.99
C ILE A 122 -19.55 -6.68 23.57
N ASP A 123 -19.55 -6.50 24.88
CA ASP A 123 -20.54 -5.69 25.57
C ASP A 123 -20.33 -4.21 25.28
N SER A 124 -21.42 -3.53 24.91
CA SER A 124 -21.38 -2.09 24.73
C SER A 124 -21.21 -1.39 26.08
N THR A 125 -20.20 -0.53 26.17
CA THR A 125 -19.95 0.36 27.31
C THR A 125 -20.70 1.69 27.20
N SER A 126 -21.52 1.86 26.15
CA SER A 126 -22.23 3.11 25.92
C SER A 126 -23.31 3.34 27.00
N ASN A 127 -23.07 4.33 27.87
CA ASN A 127 -24.17 4.97 28.57
C ASN A 127 -24.91 5.82 27.54
N LYS A 128 -26.14 5.43 27.17
CA LYS A 128 -27.01 6.09 26.18
C LYS A 128 -27.43 7.54 26.53
N SER A 129 -26.68 8.25 27.38
CA SER A 129 -27.00 9.61 27.80
C SER A 129 -26.16 10.64 27.04
N VAL A 130 -26.79 11.26 26.05
CA VAL A 130 -26.41 12.54 25.42
C VAL A 130 -25.10 12.48 24.64
N HIS A 131 -25.15 12.11 23.36
CA HIS A 131 -24.09 12.48 22.43
C HIS A 131 -24.06 14.01 22.34
N SER A 132 -23.00 14.60 22.88
CA SER A 132 -22.62 15.97 22.55
C SER A 132 -22.49 16.07 21.02
N TYR A 133 -23.07 17.12 20.42
CA TYR A 133 -23.00 17.42 18.96
C TYR A 133 -21.57 17.80 18.49
N THR A 134 -20.54 17.20 19.07
CA THR A 134 -19.16 17.38 18.61
C THR A 134 -18.97 16.59 17.32
N LYS A 135 -18.75 17.29 16.20
CA LYS A 135 -18.38 16.70 14.91
C LYS A 135 -16.93 16.19 14.89
N ASN A 136 -16.48 15.50 15.94
CA ASN A 136 -15.14 14.90 15.93
C ASN A 136 -15.19 13.52 15.26
N VAL A 137 -14.27 13.29 14.33
CA VAL A 137 -14.13 12.03 13.60
C VAL A 137 -12.88 11.32 14.04
N LEU A 138 -13.00 10.07 14.49
CA LEU A 138 -11.85 9.21 14.72
C LEU A 138 -11.47 8.52 13.40
N ILE A 139 -10.34 8.92 12.80
CA ILE A 139 -9.81 8.33 11.57
C ILE A 139 -8.84 7.22 11.94
N CYS A 140 -9.20 5.97 11.65
CA CYS A 140 -8.34 4.80 11.80
C CYS A 140 -7.56 4.59 10.49
N ALA A 141 -6.32 5.10 10.44
CA ALA A 141 -5.45 5.04 9.28
C ALA A 141 -4.10 4.44 9.68
N ASN A 142 -3.95 3.13 9.48
CA ASN A 142 -2.73 2.40 9.85
C ASN A 142 -1.47 2.99 9.18
N TYR A 143 -1.54 3.32 7.88
CA TYR A 143 -0.51 4.06 7.17
C TYR A 143 -0.89 5.54 7.06
N PHE A 144 -0.11 6.39 7.74
CA PHE A 144 -0.29 7.84 7.78
C PHE A 144 1.09 8.53 7.86
N PRO A 145 1.22 9.82 7.47
CA PRO A 145 2.52 10.49 7.50
C PRO A 145 3.22 10.37 8.87
N PRO A 146 4.56 10.28 8.92
CA PRO A 146 5.49 10.54 7.81
C PRO A 146 5.72 9.35 6.88
N ILE A 147 4.94 8.26 7.02
CA ILE A 147 4.93 7.20 6.01
C ILE A 147 4.54 7.85 4.67
N GLY A 148 5.34 7.58 3.64
CA GLY A 148 5.16 8.08 2.28
C GLY A 148 4.36 7.11 1.41
N GLY A 149 4.39 7.36 0.10
CA GLY A 149 3.73 6.52 -0.89
C GLY A 149 2.27 6.87 -1.14
N SER A 150 1.75 6.41 -2.29
CA SER A 150 0.44 6.81 -2.82
C SER A 150 -0.73 6.42 -1.91
N GLY A 151 -0.64 5.28 -1.22
CA GLY A 151 -1.69 4.81 -0.32
C GLY A 151 -1.99 5.80 0.82
N VAL A 152 -0.97 6.53 1.31
CA VAL A 152 -1.11 7.42 2.47
C VAL A 152 -1.90 8.70 2.14
N GLN A 153 -1.78 9.19 0.91
CA GLN A 153 -2.28 10.52 0.53
C GLN A 153 -3.80 10.67 0.70
N ARG A 154 -4.60 9.62 0.46
CA ARG A 154 -6.06 9.73 0.60
C ARG A 154 -6.48 10.09 2.03
N ALA A 155 -6.01 9.33 3.01
CA ALA A 155 -6.33 9.54 4.42
C ALA A 155 -5.78 10.91 4.89
N LEU A 156 -4.56 11.23 4.46
CA LEU A 156 -3.91 12.52 4.70
C LEU A 156 -4.79 13.69 4.26
N LYS A 157 -5.23 13.69 2.99
CA LYS A 157 -5.99 14.80 2.42
C LYS A 157 -7.41 14.89 2.98
N PHE A 158 -8.05 13.77 3.33
CA PHE A 158 -9.30 13.82 4.11
C PHE A 158 -9.09 14.48 5.48
N ALA A 159 -8.07 14.07 6.23
CA ALA A 159 -7.76 14.68 7.53
C ALA A 159 -7.40 16.18 7.40
N LYS A 160 -6.74 16.59 6.31
CA LYS A 160 -6.45 18.01 6.03
C LYS A 160 -7.72 18.84 5.83
N TYR A 161 -8.68 18.33 5.06
CA TYR A 161 -9.81 19.14 4.59
C TYR A 161 -11.12 19.00 5.38
N LEU A 162 -11.28 17.97 6.23
CA LEU A 162 -12.53 17.73 6.97
C LEU A 162 -12.96 18.92 7.83
N SER A 163 -12.02 19.69 8.38
CA SER A 163 -12.29 20.89 9.18
C SER A 163 -13.03 21.97 8.41
N LYS A 164 -12.84 22.08 7.09
CA LYS A 164 -13.59 23.00 6.23
C LYS A 164 -15.08 22.64 6.14
N PHE A 165 -15.44 21.40 6.44
CA PHE A 165 -16.80 20.87 6.40
C PHE A 165 -17.37 20.63 7.81
N GLY A 166 -16.80 21.29 8.82
CA GLY A 166 -17.29 21.26 10.19
C GLY A 166 -16.88 20.03 11.01
N TYR A 167 -16.06 19.13 10.45
CA TYR A 167 -15.59 17.93 11.14
C TYR A 167 -14.16 18.11 11.67
N THR A 168 -13.91 17.76 12.93
CA THR A 168 -12.57 17.81 13.52
C THR A 168 -11.93 16.41 13.49
N PRO A 169 -10.89 16.18 12.68
CA PRO A 169 -10.30 14.86 12.54
C PRO A 169 -9.29 14.57 13.66
N ILE A 170 -9.39 13.37 14.23
CA ILE A 170 -8.42 12.78 15.16
C ILE A 170 -7.92 11.49 14.52
N VAL A 171 -6.65 11.44 14.14
CA VAL A 171 -6.09 10.29 13.42
C VAL A 171 -5.42 9.34 14.39
N VAL A 172 -5.77 8.06 14.34
CA VAL A 172 -5.07 6.97 15.02
C VAL A 172 -4.27 6.21 13.98
N THR A 173 -2.96 6.10 14.21
CA THR A 173 -2.01 5.50 13.27
C THR A 173 -0.87 4.79 13.98
N LYS A 174 0.01 4.14 13.22
CA LYS A 174 1.21 3.48 13.73
C LYS A 174 2.27 4.48 14.23
N GLY A 175 2.91 4.12 15.33
CA GLY A 175 4.07 4.82 15.90
C GLY A 175 5.42 4.27 15.41
N ASN A 176 5.48 2.99 15.09
CA ASN A 176 6.63 2.31 14.49
C ASN A 176 6.17 1.60 13.20
N CYS A 177 7.05 1.47 12.22
CA CYS A 177 6.74 0.67 11.03
C CYS A 177 7.92 -0.19 10.59
N GLU A 178 7.63 -1.36 10.03
CA GLU A 178 8.65 -2.12 9.31
C GLU A 178 9.11 -1.36 8.06
N THR A 179 10.40 -1.42 7.77
CA THR A 179 11.15 -0.45 6.94
C THR A 179 10.94 -0.53 5.43
N ILE A 180 9.83 -1.08 4.93
CA ILE A 180 9.61 -1.21 3.47
C ILE A 180 8.99 0.04 2.87
N LEU A 181 8.15 0.76 3.63
CA LEU A 181 7.47 1.93 3.11
C LEU A 181 8.43 3.14 3.10
N PRO A 182 8.37 3.98 2.05
CA PRO A 182 9.15 5.21 2.00
C PRO A 182 8.73 6.16 3.11
N ILE A 183 9.60 7.11 3.45
CA ILE A 183 9.30 8.18 4.40
C ILE A 183 9.29 9.49 3.64
N ASP A 184 8.21 10.25 3.85
CA ASP A 184 8.01 11.54 3.23
C ASP A 184 7.66 12.58 4.29
N LEU A 185 8.67 13.40 4.63
CA LEU A 185 8.50 14.44 5.64
C LEU A 185 7.71 15.63 5.11
N SER A 186 7.57 15.78 3.79
CA SER A 186 6.83 16.91 3.20
C SER A 186 5.35 16.90 3.55
N PHE A 187 4.78 15.72 3.82
CA PHE A 187 3.39 15.58 4.27
C PHE A 187 3.12 16.12 5.68
N LEU A 188 4.14 16.32 6.53
CA LEU A 188 3.92 16.77 7.91
C LEU A 188 3.42 18.22 7.98
N ASP A 189 3.84 19.07 7.05
CA ASP A 189 3.44 20.49 7.02
C ASP A 189 1.95 20.64 6.71
N GLU A 190 1.37 19.69 5.98
CA GLU A 190 -0.04 19.68 5.58
C GLU A 190 -1.02 19.34 6.71
N ILE A 191 -0.52 18.73 7.80
CA ILE A 191 -1.33 18.17 8.90
C ILE A 191 -0.90 18.70 10.27
N LYS A 192 -0.21 19.84 10.29
CA LYS A 192 0.22 20.49 11.54
C LYS A 192 -0.94 20.75 12.52
N ASP A 193 -2.14 20.97 12.00
CA ASP A 193 -3.34 21.29 12.77
C ASP A 193 -4.22 20.04 13.05
N VAL A 194 -3.79 18.86 12.60
CA VAL A 194 -4.50 17.58 12.81
C VAL A 194 -3.98 16.90 14.07
N LYS A 195 -4.88 16.48 14.96
CA LYS A 195 -4.51 15.68 16.13
C LYS A 195 -4.17 14.25 15.70
N ILE A 196 -2.93 13.83 15.92
CA ILE A 196 -2.43 12.49 15.55
C ILE A 196 -2.06 11.70 16.81
N ILE A 197 -2.64 10.52 16.96
CA ILE A 197 -2.38 9.55 18.02
C ILE A 197 -1.57 8.40 17.41
N ARG A 198 -0.34 8.23 17.87
CA ARG A 198 0.56 7.17 17.41
C ARG A 198 0.65 6.06 18.43
N ILE A 199 0.07 4.91 18.09
CA ILE A 199 0.17 3.70 18.92
C ILE A 199 1.50 3.01 18.62
N GLN A 200 2.33 2.85 19.64
CA GLN A 200 3.67 2.29 19.51
C GLN A 200 3.58 0.77 19.34
N GLU A 201 3.62 0.32 18.10
CA GLU A 201 3.71 -1.11 17.79
C GLU A 201 5.07 -1.65 18.24
N LYS A 202 5.06 -2.72 19.02
CA LYS A 202 6.23 -3.59 19.17
C LYS A 202 6.21 -4.59 18.01
N PRO A 203 7.33 -4.93 17.36
CA PRO A 203 7.35 -5.96 16.34
C PRO A 203 6.80 -7.25 16.95
N TYR A 204 5.58 -7.58 16.57
CA TYR A 204 4.78 -8.58 17.23
C TYR A 204 4.77 -9.83 16.38
N TYR A 205 5.16 -10.95 16.99
CA TYR A 205 5.23 -12.23 16.30
C TYR A 205 3.99 -13.04 16.65
N PRO A 206 3.42 -13.83 15.73
CA PRO A 206 2.22 -14.61 15.99
C PRO A 206 2.26 -15.42 17.29
N GLU A 207 3.45 -15.90 17.66
CA GLU A 207 3.70 -16.65 18.89
C GLU A 207 3.64 -15.86 20.19
N GLU A 208 3.72 -14.53 20.13
CA GLU A 208 3.57 -13.69 21.31
C GLU A 208 2.12 -13.41 21.62
N VAL A 209 1.19 -13.70 20.70
CA VAL A 209 -0.18 -13.16 20.79
C VAL A 209 -0.77 -13.67 22.07
N SER A 210 -1.01 -12.75 23.00
CA SER A 210 -1.40 -13.12 24.36
C SER A 210 -2.74 -13.82 24.31
N PHE A 211 -3.02 -14.66 25.31
CA PHE A 211 -4.34 -15.27 25.42
C PHE A 211 -5.47 -14.23 25.37
N ASP A 212 -5.27 -13.08 26.01
CA ASP A 212 -6.24 -11.98 26.03
C ASP A 212 -6.43 -11.35 24.64
N ASP A 213 -5.37 -11.23 23.84
CA ASP A 213 -5.46 -10.75 22.45
C ASP A 213 -6.23 -11.71 21.57
N ILE A 214 -5.93 -13.01 21.69
CA ILE A 214 -6.65 -14.05 20.94
C ILE A 214 -8.13 -14.08 21.38
N LYS A 215 -8.40 -13.93 22.68
CA LYS A 215 -9.77 -13.85 23.20
C LYS A 215 -10.50 -12.61 22.67
N LEU A 216 -9.86 -11.44 22.71
CA LEU A 216 -10.40 -10.20 22.16
C LEU A 216 -10.74 -10.34 20.68
N PHE A 217 -9.81 -10.89 19.89
CA PHE A 217 -10.00 -11.12 18.46
C PHE A 217 -11.19 -12.05 18.19
N SER A 218 -11.24 -13.18 18.89
CA SER A 218 -12.29 -14.18 18.72
C SER A 218 -13.66 -13.63 19.10
N ASN A 219 -13.74 -12.87 20.19
CA ASN A 219 -14.96 -12.19 20.62
C ASN A 219 -15.38 -11.11 19.62
N LEU A 220 -14.44 -10.36 19.02
CA LEU A 220 -14.75 -9.41 17.95
C LEU A 220 -15.35 -10.12 16.74
N LEU A 221 -14.69 -11.16 16.22
CA LEU A 221 -15.18 -11.95 15.09
C LEU A 221 -16.58 -12.52 15.35
N TYR A 222 -16.80 -13.03 16.56
CA TYR A 222 -18.10 -13.53 16.97
C TYR A 222 -19.16 -12.42 17.04
N SER A 223 -18.77 -11.23 17.53
CA SER A 223 -19.67 -10.07 17.66
C SER A 223 -20.11 -9.48 16.33
N ILE A 224 -19.24 -9.51 15.32
CA ILE A 224 -19.59 -9.11 13.94
C ILE A 224 -20.36 -10.22 13.19
N GLY A 225 -20.59 -11.37 13.81
CA GLY A 225 -21.49 -12.42 13.29
C GLY A 225 -20.80 -13.60 12.59
N LEU A 226 -19.49 -13.83 12.79
CA LEU A 226 -18.88 -15.08 12.35
C LEU A 226 -19.29 -16.22 13.31
N ASP A 227 -19.68 -17.36 12.73
CA ASP A 227 -19.98 -18.55 13.53
C ASP A 227 -18.72 -19.10 14.20
N ARG A 228 -18.91 -19.73 15.37
CA ARG A 228 -17.84 -20.37 16.16
C ARG A 228 -16.95 -21.29 15.33
N LYS A 229 -17.54 -22.07 14.41
CA LYS A 229 -16.81 -22.98 13.52
C LYS A 229 -15.77 -22.25 12.67
N TRP A 230 -16.12 -21.10 12.07
CA TRP A 230 -15.20 -20.33 11.24
C TRP A 230 -14.05 -19.73 12.06
N ILE A 231 -14.32 -19.36 13.31
CA ILE A 231 -13.31 -18.86 14.25
C ILE A 231 -12.35 -19.99 14.65
N GLU A 232 -12.86 -21.21 14.87
CA GLU A 232 -12.04 -22.40 15.13
C GLU A 232 -11.19 -22.79 13.90
N ASP A 233 -11.77 -22.71 12.69
CA ASP A 233 -11.07 -22.95 11.43
C ASP A 233 -9.92 -21.93 11.23
N TYR A 234 -10.12 -20.66 11.59
CA TYR A 234 -9.06 -19.64 11.58
C TYR A 234 -7.85 -20.03 12.43
N PHE A 235 -8.09 -20.49 13.66
CA PHE A 235 -7.00 -20.88 14.55
C PHE A 235 -6.27 -22.14 14.10
N THR A 236 -6.93 -22.99 13.32
CA THR A 236 -6.28 -24.10 12.63
C THR A 236 -5.34 -23.58 11.53
N ILE A 237 -5.79 -22.62 10.71
CA ILE A 237 -4.96 -21.97 9.68
C ILE A 237 -3.74 -21.28 10.31
N LEU A 238 -3.94 -20.53 11.40
CA LEU A 238 -2.88 -19.84 12.12
C LEU A 238 -1.81 -20.84 12.63
N ARG A 239 -2.23 -21.99 13.17
CA ARG A 239 -1.33 -23.06 13.63
C ARG A 239 -0.38 -23.52 12.52
N ASP A 240 -0.93 -23.74 11.34
CA ASP A 240 -0.22 -24.37 10.23
C ASP A 240 0.68 -23.41 9.46
N LYS A 241 0.46 -22.10 9.59
CA LYS A 241 1.06 -21.08 8.71
C LYS A 241 1.72 -19.90 9.42
N TRP A 242 1.45 -19.71 10.71
CA TRP A 242 1.95 -18.59 11.52
C TRP A 242 1.69 -17.25 10.83
N GLU A 243 0.48 -17.08 10.29
CA GLU A 243 0.05 -15.85 9.64
C GLU A 243 -1.32 -15.48 10.20
N PHE A 244 -1.41 -14.28 10.75
CA PHE A 244 -2.69 -13.73 11.16
C PHE A 244 -3.46 -13.22 9.94
N LEU A 245 -4.79 -13.34 9.99
CA LEU A 245 -5.70 -12.78 8.99
C LEU A 245 -6.46 -11.60 9.59
N PRO A 246 -6.80 -10.58 8.80
CA PRO A 246 -6.61 -10.49 7.35
C PRO A 246 -5.16 -10.18 6.92
N ASP A 247 -4.35 -9.66 7.83
CA ASP A 247 -2.95 -9.33 7.63
C ASP A 247 -2.19 -9.24 8.97
N ASN A 248 -0.88 -9.04 8.90
CA ASN A 248 -0.03 -8.91 10.09
C ASN A 248 -0.30 -7.63 10.90
N ASP A 249 -1.01 -6.66 10.32
CA ASP A 249 -1.40 -5.42 11.00
C ASP A 249 -2.52 -5.64 12.04
N VAL A 250 -2.98 -6.89 12.23
CA VAL A 250 -3.89 -7.25 13.33
C VAL A 250 -3.28 -6.95 14.70
N THR A 251 -1.95 -6.96 14.78
CA THR A 251 -1.19 -6.70 16.01
C THR A 251 -1.32 -5.24 16.42
N TRP A 252 -1.32 -4.33 15.44
CA TRP A 252 -1.68 -2.94 15.66
C TRP A 252 -3.13 -2.78 16.15
N PHE A 253 -4.07 -3.60 15.67
CA PHE A 253 -5.43 -3.63 16.22
C PHE A 253 -5.43 -3.98 17.72
N PHE A 254 -4.66 -4.98 18.15
CA PHE A 254 -4.56 -5.36 19.57
C PHE A 254 -4.04 -4.21 20.44
N ASP A 255 -2.95 -3.57 20.01
CA ASP A 255 -2.38 -2.44 20.75
C ASP A 255 -3.34 -1.25 20.78
N CYS A 256 -4.01 -0.95 19.66
CA CYS A 256 -5.06 0.07 19.61
C CYS A 256 -6.18 -0.22 20.60
N ALA A 257 -6.72 -1.45 20.62
CA ALA A 257 -7.81 -1.81 21.52
C ALA A 257 -7.45 -1.70 23.01
N LYS A 258 -6.17 -1.92 23.38
CA LYS A 258 -5.66 -1.80 24.75
C LYS A 258 -5.37 -0.38 25.20
N GLU A 259 -4.97 0.48 24.28
CA GLU A 259 -4.44 1.82 24.61
C GLU A 259 -5.40 2.96 24.30
N ILE A 260 -6.31 2.80 23.33
CA ILE A 260 -7.07 3.93 22.79
C ILE A 260 -7.94 4.66 23.82
N GLU A 261 -8.56 3.94 24.77
CA GLU A 261 -9.39 4.55 25.83
C GLU A 261 -8.59 5.49 26.74
N LYS A 262 -7.28 5.32 26.84
CA LYS A 262 -6.40 6.20 27.63
C LYS A 262 -6.07 7.50 26.89
N LEU A 263 -6.31 7.54 25.58
CA LEU A 263 -5.84 8.58 24.67
C LEU A 263 -6.99 9.37 24.02
N VAL A 264 -8.18 8.77 23.96
CA VAL A 264 -9.39 9.33 23.35
C VAL A 264 -10.55 9.21 24.32
N ASP A 265 -11.24 10.33 24.54
CA ASP A 265 -12.56 10.33 25.17
C ASP A 265 -13.63 10.07 24.12
N PHE A 266 -14.17 8.87 24.12
CA PHE A 266 -15.18 8.43 23.14
C PHE A 266 -16.54 9.13 23.29
N ASN A 267 -16.80 9.81 24.42
CA ASN A 267 -18.01 10.65 24.55
C ASN A 267 -17.99 11.86 23.61
N ASN A 268 -16.79 12.24 23.13
CA ASN A 268 -16.62 13.36 22.21
C ASN A 268 -16.46 12.90 20.76
N ILE A 269 -16.60 11.62 20.44
CA ILE A 269 -16.46 11.10 19.06
C ILE A 269 -17.84 10.79 18.51
N SER A 270 -18.22 11.45 17.42
CA SER A 270 -19.52 11.20 16.78
C SER A 270 -19.49 10.04 15.81
N ILE A 271 -18.35 9.83 15.14
CA ILE A 271 -18.22 8.86 14.06
C ILE A 271 -16.78 8.34 13.96
N VAL A 272 -16.64 7.05 13.65
CA VAL A 272 -15.36 6.42 13.33
C VAL A 272 -15.28 6.16 11.83
N PHE A 273 -14.16 6.53 11.22
CA PHE A 273 -13.85 6.31 9.81
C PHE A 273 -12.60 5.45 9.71
N SER A 274 -12.71 4.23 9.19
CA SER A 274 -11.55 3.36 8.98
C SER A 274 -11.26 3.19 7.51
N THR A 275 -10.02 3.44 7.10
CA THR A 275 -9.58 3.28 5.71
C THR A 275 -8.64 2.09 5.59
N ILE A 276 -8.93 1.16 4.66
CA ILE A 276 -8.26 -0.14 4.58
C ILE A 276 -7.18 -0.21 3.50
N GLY A 277 -6.34 -1.25 3.56
CA GLY A 277 -5.06 -1.38 2.86
C GLY A 277 -3.90 -0.90 3.76
N PRO A 278 -3.80 -1.40 5.01
CA PRO A 278 -4.13 -2.77 5.45
C PRO A 278 -5.56 -2.95 6.00
N TYR A 279 -6.07 -4.17 5.95
CA TYR A 279 -7.46 -4.55 6.26
C TYR A 279 -7.75 -4.60 7.76
N SER A 280 -6.73 -4.79 8.61
CA SER A 280 -6.90 -4.76 10.06
C SER A 280 -7.43 -3.43 10.62
N SER A 281 -7.36 -2.34 9.84
CA SER A 281 -8.03 -1.08 10.19
C SER A 281 -9.55 -1.23 10.29
N ALA A 282 -10.17 -2.13 9.50
CA ALA A 282 -11.60 -2.42 9.59
C ALA A 282 -11.98 -3.12 10.90
N LEU A 283 -11.12 -4.04 11.38
CA LEU A 283 -11.32 -4.71 12.67
C LEU A 283 -11.37 -3.68 13.81
N PHE A 284 -10.47 -2.69 13.77
CA PHE A 284 -10.46 -1.63 14.77
C PHE A 284 -11.71 -0.74 14.66
N GLY A 285 -12.14 -0.36 13.45
CA GLY A 285 -13.40 0.36 13.25
C GLY A 285 -14.63 -0.38 13.80
N ALA A 286 -14.75 -1.67 13.50
CA ALA A 286 -15.81 -2.53 14.01
C ALA A 286 -15.77 -2.65 15.55
N TYR A 287 -14.58 -2.78 16.13
CA TYR A 287 -14.39 -2.79 17.59
C TYR A 287 -14.89 -1.49 18.24
N ILE A 288 -14.55 -0.32 17.68
CA ILE A 288 -15.02 0.97 18.19
C ILE A 288 -16.55 1.05 18.13
N LYS A 289 -17.15 0.64 17.00
CA LYS A 289 -18.60 0.61 16.86
C LYS A 289 -19.27 -0.27 17.91
N LEU A 290 -18.83 -1.52 18.04
CA LEU A 290 -19.46 -2.48 18.94
C LEU A 290 -19.28 -2.08 20.42
N LYS A 291 -18.07 -1.67 20.80
CA LYS A 291 -17.74 -1.35 22.19
C LYS A 291 -18.32 -0.02 22.67
N TYR A 292 -18.33 1.01 21.82
CA TYR A 292 -18.76 2.36 22.22
C TYR A 292 -20.08 2.81 21.58
N GLY A 293 -20.68 2.03 20.69
CA GLY A 293 -21.93 2.38 20.02
C GLY A 293 -21.81 3.50 18.96
N ILE A 294 -20.58 3.84 18.57
CA ILE A 294 -20.30 4.93 17.63
C ILE A 294 -20.56 4.47 16.19
N LYS A 295 -21.17 5.34 15.37
CA LYS A 295 -21.40 5.07 13.94
C LYS A 295 -20.09 4.87 13.19
N TRP A 296 -20.06 3.95 12.25
CA TRP A 296 -18.84 3.54 11.55
C TRP A 296 -18.98 3.59 10.03
N VAL A 297 -18.07 4.34 9.41
CA VAL A 297 -17.87 4.38 7.96
C VAL A 297 -16.60 3.62 7.61
N LEU A 298 -16.73 2.64 6.71
CA LEU A 298 -15.63 1.79 6.24
C LEU A 298 -15.22 2.19 4.81
N ASP A 299 -13.96 2.62 4.62
CA ASP A 299 -13.43 3.09 3.34
C ASP A 299 -12.51 2.06 2.68
N TYR A 300 -12.89 1.65 1.47
CA TYR A 300 -12.16 0.73 0.60
C TYR A 300 -11.28 1.50 -0.39
N ARG A 301 -9.96 1.53 -0.11
CA ARG A 301 -8.93 2.02 -1.04
C ARG A 301 -8.46 0.96 -2.00
N ASP A 302 -8.39 -0.27 -1.50
CA ASP A 302 -8.01 -1.46 -2.25
C ASP A 302 -9.16 -2.46 -2.14
N PRO A 303 -9.48 -3.20 -3.21
CA PRO A 303 -10.40 -4.33 -3.11
C PRO A 303 -9.81 -5.40 -2.20
N TRP A 304 -10.68 -6.11 -1.49
CA TRP A 304 -10.33 -7.30 -0.71
C TRP A 304 -10.90 -8.55 -1.41
N CYS A 305 -11.31 -9.58 -0.66
CA CYS A 305 -11.54 -10.92 -1.20
C CYS A 305 -12.87 -11.12 -1.97
N LEU A 306 -13.83 -10.21 -1.85
CA LEU A 306 -15.09 -10.24 -2.62
C LEU A 306 -14.95 -9.77 -4.07
N ASP A 307 -13.88 -9.04 -4.42
CA ASP A 307 -13.56 -8.69 -5.80
C ASP A 307 -12.71 -9.80 -6.48
N ASP A 308 -13.41 -10.85 -6.93
CA ASP A 308 -12.82 -12.11 -7.38
C ASP A 308 -11.85 -11.97 -8.57
N ASP A 309 -12.07 -10.97 -9.42
CA ASP A 309 -11.29 -10.74 -10.64
C ASP A 309 -10.00 -9.95 -10.34
N THR A 310 -10.06 -8.95 -9.45
CA THR A 310 -8.87 -8.20 -9.01
C THR A 310 -7.99 -9.03 -8.08
N MET A 311 -8.58 -9.86 -7.22
CA MET A 311 -7.85 -10.66 -6.25
C MET A 311 -6.92 -11.71 -6.85
N LYS A 312 -7.29 -12.30 -7.99
CA LYS A 312 -6.42 -13.26 -8.71
C LYS A 312 -5.12 -12.62 -9.20
N LEU A 313 -5.07 -11.30 -9.30
CA LEU A 313 -3.89 -10.55 -9.75
C LEU A 313 -2.90 -10.26 -8.61
N PHE A 314 -3.40 -10.12 -7.38
CA PHE A 314 -2.58 -9.71 -6.25
C PHE A 314 -2.29 -10.83 -5.25
N TYR A 315 -3.09 -11.90 -5.23
CA TYR A 315 -2.98 -12.94 -4.20
C TYR A 315 -3.15 -14.35 -4.77
N SER A 316 -2.14 -15.19 -4.57
CA SER A 316 -2.27 -16.64 -4.70
C SER A 316 -2.92 -17.19 -3.42
N PHE A 317 -4.25 -17.13 -3.32
CA PHE A 317 -4.92 -17.70 -2.15
C PHE A 317 -4.77 -19.23 -2.13
N ARG A 318 -4.21 -19.78 -1.06
CA ARG A 318 -4.28 -21.21 -0.75
C ARG A 318 -5.69 -21.55 -0.27
N MET A 319 -6.15 -22.78 -0.56
CA MET A 319 -7.51 -23.26 -0.22
C MET A 319 -7.81 -23.07 1.29
N GLY A 320 -9.01 -22.59 1.64
CA GLY A 320 -9.46 -22.35 3.03
C GLY A 320 -9.28 -20.92 3.56
N ARG A 321 -8.12 -20.28 3.33
CA ARG A 321 -7.87 -18.87 3.74
C ARG A 321 -8.89 -17.91 3.12
N ARG A 322 -9.12 -18.10 1.82
CA ARG A 322 -10.02 -17.24 1.03
C ARG A 322 -11.45 -17.28 1.54
N ASP A 323 -11.94 -18.46 1.90
CA ASP A 323 -13.33 -18.61 2.34
C ASP A 323 -13.54 -17.92 3.70
N PHE A 324 -12.56 -18.04 4.60
CA PHE A 324 -12.57 -17.32 5.87
C PHE A 324 -12.49 -15.80 5.68
N GLU A 325 -11.57 -15.29 4.85
CA GLU A 325 -11.49 -13.85 4.55
C GLU A 325 -12.81 -13.35 3.93
N LYS A 326 -13.46 -14.13 3.03
CA LYS A 326 -14.77 -13.76 2.46
C LYS A 326 -15.85 -13.66 3.50
N LYS A 327 -15.89 -14.60 4.45
CA LYS A 327 -16.83 -14.55 5.58
C LYS A 327 -16.54 -13.36 6.49
N MET A 328 -15.28 -13.06 6.76
CA MET A 328 -14.88 -11.89 7.54
C MET A 328 -15.27 -10.59 6.86
N GLU A 329 -14.99 -10.45 5.55
CA GLU A 329 -15.34 -9.26 4.77
C GLU A 329 -16.85 -9.03 4.77
N VAL A 330 -17.65 -10.07 4.48
CA VAL A 330 -19.13 -9.98 4.53
C VAL A 330 -19.62 -9.59 5.93
N ALA A 331 -19.02 -10.14 6.99
CA ALA A 331 -19.39 -9.79 8.36
C ALA A 331 -19.07 -8.33 8.69
N LEU A 332 -17.90 -7.83 8.30
CA LEU A 332 -17.51 -6.42 8.49
C LEU A 332 -18.43 -5.48 7.70
N LEU A 333 -18.70 -5.80 6.43
CA LEU A 333 -19.61 -5.01 5.58
C LEU A 333 -21.03 -4.93 6.16
N ASN A 334 -21.57 -6.03 6.69
CA ASN A 334 -22.90 -6.03 7.34
C ASN A 334 -22.94 -5.22 8.64
N ASN A 335 -21.79 -4.98 9.27
CA ASN A 335 -21.70 -4.20 10.50
C ASN A 335 -21.30 -2.74 10.26
N ALA A 336 -20.85 -2.34 9.07
CA ALA A 336 -20.62 -0.93 8.76
C ALA A 336 -21.96 -0.17 8.62
N ASP A 337 -22.02 1.08 9.10
CA ASP A 337 -23.20 1.93 8.87
C ASP A 337 -23.22 2.51 7.45
N TYR A 338 -22.04 2.65 6.86
CA TYR A 338 -21.85 3.10 5.49
C TYR A 338 -20.50 2.60 4.96
N VAL A 339 -20.42 2.34 3.66
CA VAL A 339 -19.18 1.96 2.98
C VAL A 339 -18.82 2.98 1.90
N THR A 340 -17.60 3.49 1.92
CA THR A 340 -17.05 4.28 0.81
C THR A 340 -16.05 3.43 0.03
N SER A 341 -15.92 3.67 -1.28
CA SER A 341 -14.93 2.98 -2.11
C SER A 341 -14.38 3.88 -3.19
N ILE A 342 -13.19 3.58 -3.69
CA ILE A 342 -12.56 4.35 -4.76
C ILE A 342 -13.16 4.10 -6.15
N ALA A 343 -13.99 3.08 -6.33
CA ALA A 343 -14.55 2.72 -7.63
C ALA A 343 -16.00 2.23 -7.56
N GLU A 344 -16.80 2.64 -8.55
CA GLU A 344 -18.22 2.28 -8.68
C GLU A 344 -18.42 0.77 -8.81
N VAL A 345 -17.52 0.08 -9.51
CA VAL A 345 -17.59 -1.39 -9.65
C VAL A 345 -17.52 -2.08 -8.30
N ILE A 346 -16.72 -1.58 -7.36
CA ILE A 346 -16.57 -2.17 -6.03
C ILE A 346 -17.87 -1.97 -5.24
N CYS A 347 -18.46 -0.76 -5.30
CA CYS A 347 -19.74 -0.46 -4.67
C CYS A 347 -20.86 -1.38 -5.20
N LYS A 348 -20.91 -1.57 -6.53
CA LYS A 348 -21.87 -2.48 -7.18
C LYS A 348 -21.67 -3.93 -6.73
N ASN A 349 -20.43 -4.42 -6.71
CA ASN A 349 -20.14 -5.78 -6.26
C ASN A 349 -20.61 -6.01 -4.81
N PHE A 350 -20.47 -5.02 -3.93
CA PHE A 350 -20.99 -5.12 -2.57
C PHE A 350 -22.51 -5.15 -2.52
N LEU A 351 -23.20 -4.34 -3.32
CA LEU A 351 -24.67 -4.35 -3.42
C LEU A 351 -25.21 -5.67 -3.97
N ASP A 352 -24.53 -6.29 -4.94
CA ASP A 352 -24.91 -7.59 -5.49
C ASP A 352 -24.84 -8.72 -4.42
N ILE A 353 -23.97 -8.57 -3.42
CA ILE A 353 -23.78 -9.55 -2.33
C ILE A 353 -24.64 -9.20 -1.11
N ILE A 354 -24.77 -7.91 -0.79
CA ILE A 354 -25.47 -7.37 0.38
C ILE A 354 -26.41 -6.24 -0.10
N PRO A 355 -27.63 -6.56 -0.56
CA PRO A 355 -28.52 -5.56 -1.18
C PRO A 355 -28.93 -4.39 -0.29
N THR A 356 -28.82 -4.54 1.03
CA THR A 356 -29.18 -3.52 2.03
C THR A 356 -28.02 -2.60 2.41
N ILE A 357 -26.80 -2.86 1.91
CA ILE A 357 -25.62 -2.06 2.27
C ILE A 357 -25.70 -0.68 1.62
N ARG A 358 -25.32 0.35 2.38
CA ARG A 358 -25.20 1.72 1.85
C ARG A 358 -23.79 1.95 1.38
N THR A 359 -23.65 2.38 0.13
CA THR A 359 -22.35 2.61 -0.50
C THR A 359 -22.28 3.96 -1.20
N LYS A 360 -21.09 4.54 -1.30
CA LYS A 360 -20.80 5.72 -2.13
C LYS A 360 -19.40 5.59 -2.71
N CYS A 361 -19.29 5.78 -4.02
CA CYS A 361 -17.99 5.91 -4.66
C CYS A 361 -17.42 7.30 -4.38
N ILE A 362 -16.24 7.35 -3.76
CA ILE A 362 -15.45 8.56 -3.59
C ILE A 362 -14.06 8.22 -4.13
N THR A 363 -13.78 8.65 -5.36
CA THR A 363 -12.53 8.31 -6.07
C THR A 363 -11.28 8.81 -5.35
N ASN A 364 -10.11 8.41 -5.82
CA ASN A 364 -8.91 9.21 -5.56
C ASN A 364 -8.99 10.55 -6.29
N GLY A 365 -8.01 11.41 -6.03
CA GLY A 365 -8.01 12.78 -6.52
C GLY A 365 -6.64 13.45 -6.37
N TYR A 366 -6.56 14.69 -6.80
CA TYR A 366 -5.39 15.55 -6.67
C TYR A 366 -5.69 16.69 -5.69
N ASP A 367 -4.66 17.24 -5.04
CA ASP A 367 -4.81 18.44 -4.24
C ASP A 367 -4.28 19.64 -5.03
N GLU A 368 -5.09 20.68 -5.15
CA GLU A 368 -4.78 21.88 -5.91
C GLU A 368 -3.56 22.61 -5.33
N GLU A 369 -3.38 22.55 -4.01
CA GLU A 369 -2.22 23.16 -3.33
C GLU A 369 -0.90 22.53 -3.75
N ASP A 370 -0.89 21.26 -4.20
CA ASP A 370 0.32 20.56 -4.64
C ASP A 370 0.87 21.15 -5.95
N PHE A 371 0.02 21.82 -6.76
CA PHE A 371 0.38 22.41 -8.05
C PHE A 371 0.72 23.90 -7.95
N CYS A 372 0.67 24.49 -6.75
CA CYS A 372 1.05 25.89 -6.49
C CYS A 372 2.58 26.09 -6.44
N VAL A 373 3.34 25.30 -7.20
CA VAL A 373 4.81 25.31 -7.18
C VAL A 373 5.32 26.24 -8.27
N LYS A 374 6.25 27.12 -7.90
CA LYS A 374 6.99 27.92 -8.89
C LYS A 374 7.88 26.99 -9.72
N ILE A 375 7.49 26.75 -10.97
CA ILE A 375 8.39 26.20 -11.98
C ILE A 375 9.26 27.39 -12.41
N ASN A 376 10.58 27.32 -12.21
CA ASN A 376 11.45 28.36 -12.75
C ASN A 376 11.32 28.35 -14.28
N ASP A 377 10.94 29.48 -14.87
CA ASP A 377 10.71 29.67 -16.30
C ASP A 377 11.94 29.35 -17.19
N CYS A 378 13.12 29.15 -16.60
CA CYS A 378 14.37 28.92 -17.33
C CYS A 378 14.60 27.47 -17.81
N ASP A 379 13.71 26.53 -17.51
CA ASP A 379 13.75 25.17 -18.08
C ASP A 379 12.86 25.10 -19.33
N GLU A 380 13.18 25.89 -20.37
CA GLU A 380 12.85 25.47 -21.74
C GLU A 380 13.61 24.16 -21.96
N SER A 381 12.95 23.06 -21.62
CA SER A 381 13.57 21.74 -21.62
C SER A 381 14.07 21.47 -23.03
N LYS A 382 15.40 21.51 -23.22
CA LYS A 382 16.08 21.07 -24.46
C LYS A 382 15.90 19.57 -24.74
N THR A 383 15.16 18.88 -23.87
CA THR A 383 14.95 17.45 -23.88
C THR A 383 13.45 17.15 -23.81
N PHE A 384 12.95 16.34 -24.73
CA PHE A 384 11.62 15.76 -24.67
C PHE A 384 11.58 14.66 -23.61
N LYS A 385 10.68 14.80 -22.63
CA LYS A 385 10.56 13.87 -21.50
C LYS A 385 9.26 13.09 -21.57
N LEU A 386 9.40 11.77 -21.69
CA LEU A 386 8.36 10.79 -21.44
C LEU A 386 8.48 10.38 -19.96
N VAL A 387 7.45 10.59 -19.13
CA VAL A 387 7.58 10.43 -17.67
C VAL A 387 6.58 9.44 -17.10
N HIS A 388 7.06 8.44 -16.36
CA HIS A 388 6.26 7.58 -15.50
C HIS A 388 6.55 7.88 -14.02
N ASN A 389 5.57 8.42 -13.30
CA ASN A 389 5.66 8.74 -11.88
C ASN A 389 4.90 7.70 -11.03
N GLY A 390 5.63 6.83 -10.36
CA GLY A 390 5.11 5.86 -9.40
C GLY A 390 5.60 4.44 -9.65
N SER A 391 5.08 3.52 -8.84
CA SER A 391 5.41 2.10 -9.00
C SER A 391 4.66 1.47 -10.18
N PHE A 392 5.36 0.61 -10.91
CA PHE A 392 4.79 -0.30 -11.88
C PHE A 392 4.43 -1.64 -11.21
N TYR A 393 3.23 -2.16 -11.51
CA TYR A 393 2.73 -3.45 -11.03
C TYR A 393 3.07 -4.61 -11.98
N SER A 394 3.42 -4.30 -13.23
CA SER A 394 3.80 -5.24 -14.28
C SER A 394 4.99 -4.66 -15.04
N HIS A 395 6.02 -5.49 -15.23
CA HIS A 395 7.22 -5.11 -15.99
C HIS A 395 7.06 -5.35 -17.50
N PHE A 396 6.01 -6.08 -17.91
CA PHE A 396 5.87 -6.62 -19.27
C PHE A 396 5.73 -5.57 -20.37
N GLU A 397 5.31 -4.35 -20.04
CA GLU A 397 5.04 -3.30 -21.04
C GLU A 397 6.14 -2.25 -21.15
N ILE A 398 7.08 -2.24 -20.20
CA ILE A 398 8.15 -1.23 -20.18
C ILE A 398 9.15 -1.54 -21.29
N CYS A 399 9.63 -2.78 -21.38
CA CYS A 399 10.56 -3.18 -22.44
C CYS A 399 9.95 -3.00 -23.84
N PRO A 400 8.71 -3.46 -24.14
CA PRO A 400 8.13 -3.24 -25.46
C PRO A 400 7.90 -1.75 -25.78
N LEU A 401 7.68 -0.87 -24.80
CA LEU A 401 7.58 0.57 -25.06
C LEU A 401 8.95 1.18 -25.37
N LEU A 402 9.99 0.75 -24.67
CA LEU A 402 11.37 1.14 -24.96
C LEU A 402 11.82 0.66 -26.35
N GLU A 403 11.43 -0.56 -26.78
CA GLU A 403 11.64 -1.05 -28.14
C GLU A 403 11.03 -0.10 -29.19
N LEU A 404 9.78 0.32 -28.99
CA LEU A 404 9.13 1.26 -29.92
C LEU A 404 9.86 2.61 -29.98
N VAL A 405 10.37 3.10 -28.85
CA VAL A 405 11.18 4.34 -28.82
C VAL A 405 12.50 4.15 -29.56
N ASN A 406 13.20 3.02 -29.36
CA ASN A 406 14.41 2.70 -30.11
C ASN A 406 14.15 2.65 -31.62
N GLU A 407 13.04 2.03 -32.04
CA GLU A 407 12.64 2.00 -33.45
C GLU A 407 12.41 3.42 -33.99
N LEU A 408 11.76 4.31 -33.24
CA LEU A 408 11.58 5.71 -33.65
C LEU A 408 12.90 6.48 -33.78
N ILE A 409 13.90 6.15 -32.95
CA ILE A 409 15.25 6.73 -33.03
C ILE A 409 16.00 6.18 -34.25
N ASP A 410 15.96 4.86 -34.47
CA ASP A 410 16.56 4.21 -35.65
C ASP A 410 15.94 4.71 -36.96
N GLU A 411 14.63 4.99 -36.97
CA GLU A 411 13.90 5.58 -38.10
C GLU A 411 14.18 7.09 -38.29
N GLY A 412 14.92 7.74 -37.37
CA GLY A 412 15.23 9.17 -37.40
C GLY A 412 14.04 10.09 -37.11
N LYS A 413 12.95 9.55 -36.55
CA LYS A 413 11.74 10.32 -36.17
C LYS A 413 11.87 10.99 -34.81
N VAL A 414 12.74 10.48 -33.95
CA VAL A 414 13.10 11.02 -32.64
C VAL A 414 14.62 11.07 -32.54
N ASN A 415 15.17 12.09 -31.89
CA ASN A 415 16.62 12.19 -31.68
C ASN A 415 16.97 11.75 -30.25
N ALA A 416 17.88 10.79 -30.10
CA ALA A 416 18.30 10.30 -28.79
C ALA A 416 18.90 11.40 -27.89
N ASN A 417 19.64 12.35 -28.47
CA ASN A 417 20.37 13.38 -27.71
C ASN A 417 19.46 14.38 -27.00
N ASN A 418 18.19 14.42 -27.35
CA ASN A 418 17.20 15.31 -26.76
C ASN A 418 15.92 14.56 -26.35
N PHE A 419 16.03 13.26 -26.06
CA PHE A 419 14.92 12.44 -25.57
C PHE A 419 15.30 11.75 -24.27
N GLN A 420 14.38 11.71 -23.31
CA GLN A 420 14.52 10.95 -22.08
C GLN A 420 13.23 10.22 -21.72
N PHE A 421 13.38 8.97 -21.27
CA PHE A 421 12.34 8.22 -20.59
C PHE A 421 12.62 8.19 -19.09
N VAL A 422 11.85 8.98 -18.32
CA VAL A 422 12.05 9.19 -16.89
C VAL A 422 11.12 8.30 -16.07
N PHE A 423 11.68 7.56 -15.12
CA PHE A 423 10.97 6.77 -14.13
C PHE A 423 11.23 7.31 -12.72
N ASN A 424 10.16 7.55 -11.97
CA ASN A 424 10.23 7.90 -10.55
C ASN A 424 9.50 6.84 -9.72
N GLY A 425 10.06 6.44 -8.59
CA GLY A 425 9.49 5.43 -7.69
C GLY A 425 10.14 4.07 -7.84
N SER A 426 9.63 3.21 -8.74
CA SER A 426 10.17 1.86 -8.95
C SER A 426 11.36 1.85 -9.92
N ASP A 427 12.41 1.11 -9.56
CA ASP A 427 13.66 0.99 -10.32
C ASP A 427 13.48 0.11 -11.57
N PRO A 428 13.44 0.68 -12.78
CA PRO A 428 13.23 -0.07 -14.01
C PRO A 428 14.45 -0.93 -14.37
N THR A 429 15.66 -0.62 -13.87
CA THR A 429 16.86 -1.40 -14.21
C THR A 429 16.88 -2.78 -13.56
N LYS A 430 15.95 -3.04 -12.63
CA LYS A 430 15.70 -4.37 -12.07
C LYS A 430 14.86 -5.27 -12.98
N ILE A 431 14.41 -4.76 -14.12
CA ILE A 431 13.70 -5.51 -15.14
C ILE A 431 14.73 -6.19 -16.04
N ASP A 432 14.65 -7.51 -16.13
CA ASP A 432 15.57 -8.32 -16.94
C ASP A 432 15.58 -7.84 -18.40
N GLY A 433 16.78 -7.58 -18.93
CA GLY A 433 17.01 -7.14 -20.31
C GLY A 433 16.73 -5.65 -20.58
N LEU A 434 16.22 -4.87 -19.63
CA LEU A 434 15.93 -3.45 -19.86
C LEU A 434 17.20 -2.62 -20.10
N VAL A 435 18.27 -2.90 -19.35
CA VAL A 435 19.57 -2.21 -19.51
C VAL A 435 20.19 -2.50 -20.88
N ASP A 436 20.13 -3.76 -21.33
CA ASP A 436 20.64 -4.14 -22.65
C ASP A 436 19.78 -3.55 -23.78
N LEU A 437 18.49 -3.33 -23.51
CA LEU A 437 17.55 -2.73 -24.44
C LEU A 437 17.70 -1.20 -24.55
N ASP A 438 18.23 -0.52 -23.54
CA ASP A 438 18.49 0.93 -23.59
C ASP A 438 19.74 1.27 -24.42
N LYS A 439 19.64 1.01 -25.74
CA LYS A 439 20.70 1.19 -26.75
C LYS A 439 21.28 2.62 -26.79
N TYR A 440 20.52 3.61 -26.34
CA TYR A 440 20.84 5.03 -26.49
C TYR A 440 21.03 5.78 -25.17
N ASP A 441 21.03 5.08 -24.02
CA ASP A 441 21.16 5.68 -22.69
C ASP A 441 20.10 6.77 -22.43
N ILE A 442 18.84 6.48 -22.81
CA ILE A 442 17.71 7.42 -22.71
C ILE A 442 16.88 7.20 -21.45
N VAL A 443 17.06 6.07 -20.74
CA VAL A 443 16.30 5.77 -19.51
C VAL A 443 16.96 6.45 -18.32
N SER A 444 16.15 7.18 -17.55
CA SER A 444 16.58 7.78 -16.29
C SER A 444 15.67 7.34 -15.15
N PHE A 445 16.25 7.09 -13.98
CA PHE A 445 15.54 6.65 -12.79
C PHE A 445 16.02 7.39 -11.54
N SER A 446 15.09 7.93 -10.76
CA SER A 446 15.41 8.80 -9.61
C SER A 446 15.11 8.19 -8.24
N GLY A 447 14.66 6.94 -8.14
CA GLY A 447 14.22 6.38 -6.86
C GLY A 447 12.89 6.97 -6.38
N TYR A 448 12.59 6.75 -5.09
CA TYR A 448 11.49 7.45 -4.43
C TYR A 448 11.82 8.94 -4.32
N LEU A 449 10.93 9.78 -4.82
CA LEU A 449 11.00 11.23 -4.65
C LEU A 449 9.98 11.67 -3.59
N PRO A 450 10.32 12.66 -2.74
CA PRO A 450 9.30 13.38 -1.98
C PRO A 450 8.19 13.86 -2.91
N HIS A 451 6.95 13.81 -2.44
CA HIS A 451 5.77 14.06 -3.28
C HIS A 451 5.84 15.40 -4.03
N SER A 452 6.25 16.48 -3.35
CA SER A 452 6.44 17.80 -3.95
C SER A 452 7.45 17.84 -5.12
N GLU A 453 8.54 17.07 -5.06
CA GLU A 453 9.50 16.93 -6.16
C GLU A 453 8.94 16.07 -7.30
N SER A 454 8.12 15.07 -6.95
CA SER A 454 7.43 14.24 -7.94
C SER A 454 6.44 15.07 -8.78
N ILE A 455 5.74 16.04 -8.15
CA ILE A 455 4.83 16.97 -8.84
C ILE A 455 5.58 17.86 -9.83
N LYS A 456 6.74 18.41 -9.43
CA LYS A 456 7.61 19.17 -10.35
C LYS A 456 8.03 18.34 -11.56
N THR A 457 8.27 17.04 -11.37
CA THR A 457 8.67 16.18 -12.48
C THR A 457 7.54 15.99 -13.49
N ILE A 458 6.31 15.73 -13.03
CA ILE A 458 5.16 15.54 -13.94
C ILE A 458 4.74 16.83 -14.63
N LEU A 459 4.95 18.00 -13.99
CA LEU A 459 4.70 19.31 -14.61
C LEU A 459 5.71 19.65 -15.71
N LYS A 460 6.93 19.11 -15.64
CA LYS A 460 7.99 19.26 -16.65
C LYS A 460 7.96 18.17 -17.74
N ALA A 461 6.99 17.26 -17.70
CA ALA A 461 6.86 16.21 -18.69
C ALA A 461 6.29 16.75 -20.01
N ASN A 462 6.73 16.17 -21.13
CA ASN A 462 6.09 16.41 -22.42
C ASN A 462 4.95 15.41 -22.67
N VAL A 463 5.12 14.17 -22.21
CA VAL A 463 4.10 13.13 -22.19
C VAL A 463 4.20 12.36 -20.89
N LEU A 464 3.05 12.13 -20.25
CA LEU A 464 2.93 11.32 -19.05
C LEU A 464 2.51 9.89 -19.41
N VAL A 465 3.17 8.89 -18.84
CA VAL A 465 2.91 7.48 -19.13
C VAL A 465 2.25 6.79 -17.96
N ILE A 466 1.17 6.06 -18.23
CA ILE A 466 0.52 5.16 -17.28
C ILE A 466 0.60 3.74 -17.83
N PHE A 467 1.20 2.83 -17.07
CA PHE A 467 1.08 1.40 -17.29
C PHE A 467 -0.10 0.88 -16.48
N GLY A 468 -1.16 0.47 -17.17
CA GLY A 468 -2.35 -0.11 -16.55
C GLY A 468 -2.09 -1.50 -15.99
N ALA A 469 -2.89 -1.91 -15.01
CA ALA A 469 -2.90 -3.28 -14.54
C ALA A 469 -3.54 -4.21 -15.60
N TYR A 470 -3.02 -5.42 -15.73
CA TYR A 470 -3.53 -6.44 -16.65
C TYR A 470 -4.36 -7.47 -15.89
N GLY A 471 -5.44 -7.94 -16.52
CA GLY A 471 -6.34 -8.94 -15.93
C GLY A 471 -7.81 -8.60 -16.12
N LYS A 472 -8.67 -9.60 -15.91
CA LYS A 472 -10.12 -9.37 -15.85
C LYS A 472 -10.39 -8.42 -14.66
N GLY A 473 -11.22 -7.39 -14.85
CA GLY A 473 -11.57 -6.42 -13.80
C GLY A 473 -10.53 -5.30 -13.55
N ALA A 474 -9.25 -5.51 -13.87
CA ALA A 474 -8.18 -4.53 -13.63
C ALA A 474 -8.41 -3.16 -14.29
N TYR A 475 -9.07 -3.16 -15.45
CA TYR A 475 -9.43 -1.96 -16.19
C TYR A 475 -10.54 -1.12 -15.55
N LEU A 476 -11.15 -1.60 -14.46
CA LEU A 476 -12.23 -0.92 -13.75
C LEU A 476 -11.73 -0.18 -12.49
N ILE A 477 -10.44 -0.29 -12.15
CA ILE A 477 -9.87 0.31 -10.94
C ILE A 477 -8.92 1.46 -11.32
N TYR A 478 -9.14 2.60 -10.69
CA TYR A 478 -8.34 3.80 -10.89
C TYR A 478 -6.93 3.64 -10.32
N SER A 479 -5.90 4.01 -11.08
CA SER A 479 -4.59 4.29 -10.50
C SER A 479 -4.60 5.68 -9.84
N GLY A 480 -4.06 5.83 -8.62
CA GLY A 480 -4.07 7.13 -7.93
C GLY A 480 -3.38 8.27 -8.71
N LYS A 481 -2.37 7.93 -9.54
CA LYS A 481 -1.59 8.88 -10.35
C LYS A 481 -2.38 9.52 -11.50
N VAL A 482 -3.45 8.88 -11.99
CA VAL A 482 -4.22 9.41 -13.13
C VAL A 482 -4.83 10.78 -12.80
N PHE A 483 -5.24 10.99 -11.55
CA PHE A 483 -5.87 12.24 -11.12
C PHE A 483 -4.89 13.42 -11.14
N GLU A 484 -3.65 13.20 -10.69
CA GLU A 484 -2.60 14.22 -10.77
C GLU A 484 -2.21 14.50 -12.23
N TYR A 485 -2.16 13.47 -13.07
CA TYR A 485 -1.85 13.63 -14.49
C TYR A 485 -2.94 14.40 -15.25
N LEU A 486 -4.21 14.12 -14.96
CA LEU A 486 -5.32 14.88 -15.53
C LEU A 486 -5.24 16.34 -15.12
N ARG A 487 -4.83 16.60 -13.86
CA ARG A 487 -4.67 17.95 -13.35
C ARG A 487 -3.51 18.69 -14.00
N THR A 488 -2.38 18.07 -14.36
CA THR A 488 -1.28 18.79 -15.01
C THR A 488 -1.66 19.35 -16.37
N GLY A 489 -2.62 18.71 -17.06
CA GLY A 489 -2.96 19.03 -18.43
C GLY A 489 -1.96 18.53 -19.47
N VAL A 490 -0.89 17.85 -19.05
CA VAL A 490 0.10 17.24 -19.95
C VAL A 490 -0.52 16.03 -20.66
N PRO A 491 -0.30 15.83 -21.97
CA PRO A 491 -0.83 14.68 -22.70
C PRO A 491 -0.43 13.34 -22.07
N ILE A 492 -1.41 12.44 -21.93
CA ILE A 492 -1.24 11.13 -21.28
C ILE A 492 -1.21 10.00 -22.31
N LEU A 493 -0.18 9.17 -22.25
CA LEU A 493 -0.11 7.88 -22.92
C LEU A 493 -0.44 6.77 -21.91
N SER A 494 -1.64 6.21 -21.99
CA SER A 494 -2.03 5.07 -21.16
C SER A 494 -1.82 3.77 -21.94
N ILE A 495 -0.85 2.96 -21.49
CA ILE A 495 -0.66 1.59 -21.95
C ILE A 495 -1.55 0.68 -21.09
N SER A 496 -2.78 0.45 -21.55
CA SER A 496 -3.80 -0.29 -20.80
C SER A 496 -4.89 -0.83 -21.72
N SER A 497 -5.85 -1.56 -21.16
CA SER A 497 -7.09 -1.93 -21.86
C SER A 497 -7.71 -0.70 -22.56
N PRO A 498 -8.19 -0.83 -23.82
CA PRO A 498 -8.86 0.25 -24.55
C PRO A 498 -10.29 0.51 -24.04
N TYR A 499 -10.73 -0.21 -23.01
CA TYR A 499 -11.99 -0.03 -22.30
C TYR A 499 -11.71 0.17 -20.81
N GLY A 500 -12.60 0.84 -20.10
CA GLY A 500 -12.52 1.03 -18.65
C GLY A 500 -12.13 2.44 -18.22
N VAL A 501 -11.69 2.57 -16.97
CA VAL A 501 -11.53 3.89 -16.32
C VAL A 501 -10.52 4.79 -17.02
N HIS A 502 -9.41 4.26 -17.55
CA HIS A 502 -8.43 5.09 -18.25
C HIS A 502 -8.97 5.61 -19.59
N TYR A 503 -9.70 4.79 -20.35
CA TYR A 503 -10.35 5.24 -21.58
C TYR A 503 -11.39 6.33 -21.30
N GLU A 504 -12.23 6.11 -20.29
CA GLU A 504 -13.25 7.07 -19.86
C GLU A 504 -12.64 8.39 -19.40
N MET A 505 -11.55 8.35 -18.62
CA MET A 505 -10.94 9.56 -18.07
C MET A 505 -10.01 10.32 -19.04
N ILE A 506 -9.31 9.59 -19.91
CA ILE A 506 -8.23 10.16 -20.73
C ILE A 506 -8.72 10.47 -22.14
N GLU A 507 -9.24 9.46 -22.85
CA GLU A 507 -9.54 9.60 -24.29
C GLU A 507 -10.85 10.35 -24.50
N LYS A 508 -11.91 10.06 -23.72
CA LYS A 508 -13.19 10.78 -23.84
C LYS A 508 -13.12 12.25 -23.44
N HIS A 509 -12.17 12.62 -22.57
CA HIS A 509 -11.96 14.01 -22.16
C HIS A 509 -10.82 14.70 -22.91
N ASP A 510 -10.30 14.07 -23.97
CA ASP A 510 -9.25 14.62 -24.83
C ASP A 510 -8.04 15.08 -23.99
N ARG A 511 -7.52 14.14 -23.20
CA ARG A 511 -6.34 14.30 -22.32
C ARG A 511 -5.15 13.46 -22.79
N GLY A 512 -5.30 12.74 -23.90
CA GLY A 512 -4.29 11.83 -24.43
C GLY A 512 -4.93 10.62 -25.10
N ILE A 513 -4.18 9.51 -25.15
CA ILE A 513 -4.65 8.26 -25.77
C ILE A 513 -4.56 7.08 -24.82
N THR A 514 -5.47 6.12 -25.02
CA THR A 514 -5.35 4.76 -24.46
C THR A 514 -5.02 3.77 -25.56
N ALA A 515 -4.02 2.91 -25.32
CA ALA A 515 -3.55 1.94 -26.29
C ALA A 515 -3.04 0.66 -25.58
N THR A 516 -3.10 -0.47 -26.27
CA THR A 516 -2.40 -1.69 -25.86
C THR A 516 -1.09 -1.80 -26.63
N MET A 517 -0.17 -2.68 -26.21
CA MET A 517 1.07 -2.92 -26.98
C MET A 517 0.85 -3.64 -28.31
N LYS A 518 -0.40 -4.02 -28.63
CA LYS A 518 -0.79 -4.41 -29.99
C LYS A 518 -0.97 -3.21 -30.92
N ASP A 519 -1.24 -2.03 -30.37
CA ASP A 519 -1.51 -0.79 -31.10
C ASP A 519 -0.21 0.01 -31.36
N LYS A 520 0.85 -0.68 -31.81
CA LYS A 520 2.21 -0.11 -31.97
C LYS A 520 2.21 1.18 -32.78
N GLU A 521 1.50 1.22 -33.90
CA GLU A 521 1.42 2.40 -34.77
C GLU A 521 0.68 3.57 -34.11
N LYS A 522 -0.35 3.30 -33.29
CA LYS A 522 -1.06 4.34 -32.52
C LYS A 522 -0.11 5.00 -31.52
N ILE A 523 0.66 4.18 -30.80
CA ILE A 523 1.65 4.63 -29.81
C ILE A 523 2.76 5.44 -30.49
N LYS A 524 3.37 4.89 -31.55
CA LYS A 524 4.44 5.58 -32.31
C LYS A 524 3.96 6.92 -32.86
N SER A 525 2.79 6.94 -33.49
CA SER A 525 2.22 8.16 -34.09
C SER A 525 2.00 9.24 -33.03
N PHE A 526 1.47 8.87 -31.86
CA PHE A 526 1.26 9.80 -30.75
C PHE A 526 2.56 10.38 -30.21
N ILE A 527 3.59 9.55 -30.00
CA ILE A 527 4.90 10.01 -29.52
C ILE A 527 5.52 10.98 -30.54
N VAL A 528 5.51 10.64 -31.82
CA VAL A 528 6.06 11.47 -32.90
C VAL A 528 5.30 12.79 -33.04
N GLU A 529 3.97 12.77 -32.95
CA GLU A 529 3.16 13.98 -32.98
C GLU A 529 3.55 14.94 -31.85
N LYS A 530 3.63 14.44 -30.61
CA LYS A 530 3.98 15.29 -29.45
C LYS A 530 5.44 15.74 -29.49
N TYR A 531 6.35 14.89 -29.95
CA TYR A 531 7.76 15.23 -30.13
C TYR A 531 7.94 16.35 -31.16
N ASN A 532 7.31 16.24 -32.33
CA ASN A 532 7.38 17.25 -33.39
C ASN A 532 6.76 18.59 -32.95
N ALA A 533 5.64 18.55 -32.22
CA ALA A 533 5.03 19.76 -31.65
C ALA A 533 5.97 20.45 -30.65
N TRP A 534 6.60 19.68 -29.76
CA TRP A 534 7.60 20.21 -28.82
C TRP A 534 8.82 20.81 -29.54
N GLN A 535 9.33 20.17 -30.60
CA GLN A 535 10.45 20.74 -31.38
C GLN A 535 10.12 22.08 -32.02
N LYS A 536 8.85 22.29 -32.38
CA LYS A 536 8.39 23.51 -33.04
C LYS A 536 8.15 24.65 -32.05
N ASP A 537 7.41 24.38 -30.98
CA ASP A 537 6.84 25.43 -30.11
C ASP A 537 7.46 25.41 -28.69
N GLY A 538 8.39 24.50 -28.40
CA GLY A 538 9.08 24.38 -27.10
C GLY A 538 8.20 23.92 -25.93
N LEU A 539 6.88 23.88 -26.13
CA LEU A 539 5.88 23.63 -25.09
C LEU A 539 5.09 22.35 -25.37
N SER A 540 4.76 21.62 -24.31
CA SER A 540 3.70 20.62 -24.36
C SER A 540 2.36 21.33 -24.55
N GLN A 541 1.44 20.71 -25.29
CA GLN A 541 0.06 21.19 -25.40
C GLN A 541 -0.65 20.97 -24.06
N ILE A 542 -0.49 21.92 -23.13
CA ILE A 542 -1.10 21.85 -21.80
C ILE A 542 -2.56 22.24 -21.92
N LYS A 543 -3.45 21.35 -21.45
CA LYS A 543 -4.89 21.59 -21.42
C LYS A 543 -5.33 21.95 -20.01
N GLU A 544 -5.94 23.13 -19.84
CA GLU A 544 -6.47 23.57 -18.55
C GLU A 544 -7.47 22.56 -17.95
N PRO A 545 -7.54 22.40 -16.63
CA PRO A 545 -8.52 21.55 -15.97
C PRO A 545 -9.96 22.07 -16.19
N ASP A 546 -10.78 21.24 -16.85
CA ASP A 546 -12.22 21.48 -17.02
C ASP A 546 -13.01 21.05 -15.76
N ASP A 547 -14.32 21.24 -15.76
CA ASP A 547 -15.19 20.91 -14.62
C ASP A 547 -15.14 19.42 -14.24
N TYR A 548 -14.93 18.54 -15.23
CA TYR A 548 -14.76 17.11 -14.98
C TYR A 548 -13.49 16.85 -14.17
N VAL A 549 -12.35 17.42 -14.58
CA VAL A 549 -11.09 17.31 -13.82
C VAL A 549 -11.24 17.99 -12.45
N ARG A 550 -11.87 19.16 -12.36
CA ARG A 550 -12.11 19.89 -11.08
C ARG A 550 -12.91 19.08 -10.06
N SER A 551 -13.78 18.18 -10.51
CA SER A 551 -14.57 17.30 -9.65
C SER A 551 -13.70 16.32 -8.81
N PHE A 552 -12.47 16.05 -9.23
CA PHE A 552 -11.53 15.17 -8.54
C PHE A 552 -10.59 15.90 -7.55
N SER A 553 -10.88 17.16 -7.22
CA SER A 553 -10.13 17.86 -6.18
C SER A 553 -10.31 17.17 -4.82
N ARG A 554 -9.24 17.02 -4.04
CA ARG A 554 -9.28 16.39 -2.72
C ARG A 554 -10.20 17.13 -1.76
N GLU A 555 -10.30 18.45 -1.84
CA GLU A 555 -11.27 19.24 -1.08
C GLU A 555 -12.72 18.87 -1.47
N GLY A 556 -13.03 18.79 -2.76
CA GLY A 556 -14.35 18.39 -3.24
C GLY A 556 -14.71 16.94 -2.86
N LEU A 557 -13.76 16.02 -2.93
CA LEU A 557 -13.95 14.63 -2.48
C LEU A 557 -14.12 14.53 -0.96
N THR A 558 -13.46 15.40 -0.18
CA THR A 558 -13.64 15.48 1.26
C THR A 558 -15.02 16.01 1.63
N LYS A 559 -15.56 16.96 0.84
CA LYS A 559 -16.95 17.41 0.98
C LYS A 559 -17.92 16.23 0.82
N GLN A 560 -17.72 15.40 -0.21
CA GLN A 560 -18.56 14.22 -0.44
C GLN A 560 -18.50 13.21 0.71
N LEU A 561 -17.35 13.10 1.39
CA LEU A 561 -17.19 12.28 2.60
C LEU A 561 -17.91 12.89 3.80
N ALA A 562 -17.82 14.21 3.99
CA ALA A 562 -18.55 14.90 5.06
C ALA A 562 -20.07 14.76 4.90
N GLU A 563 -20.58 14.80 3.66
CA GLU A 563 -21.99 14.52 3.36
C GLU A 563 -22.39 13.08 3.76
N VAL A 564 -21.51 12.09 3.55
CA VAL A 564 -21.75 10.71 4.03
C VAL A 564 -21.81 10.67 5.55
N PHE A 565 -20.95 11.43 6.24
CA PHE A 565 -20.98 11.49 7.70
C PHE A 565 -22.29 12.11 8.20
N ASP A 566 -22.74 13.20 7.58
CA ASP A 566 -24.03 13.82 7.91
C ASP A 566 -25.19 12.81 7.69
N GLU A 567 -25.22 12.12 6.55
CA GLU A 567 -26.24 11.10 6.22
C GLU A 567 -26.25 9.89 7.17
N VAL A 568 -25.11 9.58 7.80
CA VAL A 568 -24.99 8.49 8.79
C VAL A 568 -25.44 8.93 10.17
N LEU A 569 -25.24 10.21 10.51
CA LEU A 569 -25.60 10.79 11.81
C LEU A 569 -27.06 11.25 11.89
N GLU A 570 -27.70 11.59 10.76
CA GLU A 570 -29.11 12.03 10.71
C GLU A 570 -30.14 10.89 10.83
N ILE A 571 -29.72 9.64 10.60
CA ILE A 571 -30.60 8.46 10.70
C ILE A 571 -30.62 7.97 12.15
N GLU A 572 -31.52 8.55 12.95
CA GLU A 572 -31.97 8.03 14.26
C GLU A 572 -33.28 7.25 14.16
#